data_AF-A0A930WCH5-F1
#
_entry.id   AF-A0A930WCH5-F1
#
_cell.length_a   1.000
_cell.length_b   1.000
_cell.length_c   1.000
_cell.angle_alpha   90.00
_cell.angle_beta   90.00
_cell.angle_gamma   90.00
#
_symmetry.space_group_name_H-M   'P 1'
#
loop_
_entity.id
_entity.type
_entity.pdbx_description
1 polymer ?
#
loop_
_entity_poly.entity_id
_entity_poly.type
_entity_poly.pdbx_seq_one_letter_code
_entity_poly.pdbx_strand_id
1 'polypeptide(L)'
;MQSIFGEFYTGADGKDYFYLPFLKTVYHIPTDDLVTFNAFRHRFVIAFALGAIFYSFFPSDVLLCVFVGALFYALATVAYLKSILPKYVVQKGVQEGDLNRAKQNEQQGSLAKTLLVSLAGVLIIAGSFFVSGEMVNRMIIIAFGVIVTISGTSSIIGKSK
;
A
#
# COMPACT_ATOMS: atom_id res chain seq x y z
N MET A 1 17.89 3.32 -7.92
CA MET A 1 17.05 4.35 -7.27
C MET A 1 16.82 3.92 -5.83
N GLN A 2 17.20 4.74 -4.86
CA GLN A 2 17.00 4.44 -3.44
C GLN A 2 15.50 4.46 -3.11
N SER A 3 14.98 3.38 -2.53
CA SER A 3 13.57 3.30 -2.14
C SER A 3 13.34 4.12 -0.87
N ILE A 4 12.94 5.38 -1.04
CA ILE A 4 12.52 6.28 0.05
C ILE A 4 11.40 5.67 0.93
N PHE A 5 10.66 4.71 0.36
CA PHE A 5 9.51 4.03 0.98
C PHE A 5 9.88 2.75 1.74
N GLY A 6 11.17 2.51 1.95
CA GLY A 6 11.69 1.36 2.66
C GLY A 6 11.75 0.08 1.83
N GLU A 7 12.53 -0.87 2.32
CA GLU A 7 12.89 -2.10 1.62
C GLU A 7 12.88 -3.29 2.60
N PHE A 8 12.36 -4.43 2.13
CA PHE A 8 12.47 -5.69 2.84
C PHE A 8 13.78 -6.38 2.46
N TYR A 9 14.49 -6.91 3.44
CA TYR A 9 15.71 -7.69 3.23
C TYR A 9 15.80 -8.84 4.24
N THR A 10 16.51 -9.89 3.88
CA THR A 10 16.77 -11.02 4.79
C THR A 10 18.11 -10.79 5.48
N GLY A 11 18.11 -10.82 6.81
CA GLY A 11 19.29 -10.70 7.65
C GLY A 11 20.19 -11.94 7.60
N ALA A 12 21.41 -11.80 8.12
CA ALA A 12 22.36 -12.92 8.26
C ALA A 12 21.85 -14.07 9.16
N ASP A 13 20.87 -13.78 10.03
CA ASP A 13 20.19 -14.75 10.88
C ASP A 13 19.02 -15.47 10.18
N GLY A 14 18.80 -15.20 8.89
CA GLY A 14 17.74 -15.80 8.09
C GLY A 14 16.35 -15.19 8.32
N LYS A 15 16.23 -14.12 9.13
CA LYS A 15 14.96 -13.44 9.37
C LYS A 15 14.74 -12.29 8.39
N ASP A 16 13.47 -12.03 8.10
CA ASP A 16 13.09 -10.89 7.28
C ASP A 16 12.94 -9.61 8.12
N TYR A 17 13.52 -8.55 7.59
CA TYR A 17 13.53 -7.22 8.16
C TYR A 17 13.03 -6.20 7.16
N PHE A 18 12.44 -5.13 7.67
CA PHE A 18 12.08 -3.96 6.91
C PHE A 18 12.96 -2.79 7.33
N TYR A 19 13.71 -2.21 6.39
CA TYR A 19 14.47 -0.98 6.63
C TYR A 19 13.69 0.21 6.09
N LEU A 20 13.54 1.25 6.91
CA LEU A 20 12.96 2.53 6.49
C LEU A 20 14.06 3.61 6.47
N PRO A 21 14.58 4.01 5.29
CA PRO A 21 15.65 5.00 5.17
C PRO A 21 15.29 6.35 5.78
N PHE A 22 14.02 6.78 5.64
CA PHE A 22 13.54 8.05 6.19
C PHE A 22 13.71 8.14 7.72
N LEU A 23 13.49 7.04 8.43
CA LEU A 23 13.66 6.97 9.89
C LEU A 23 15.00 6.33 10.30
N LYS A 24 15.84 5.91 9.35
CA LYS A 24 17.07 5.14 9.60
C LYS A 24 16.86 4.01 10.62
N THR A 25 15.74 3.30 10.47
CA THR A 25 15.27 2.34 11.48
C THR A 25 14.99 0.99 10.81
N VAL A 26 15.40 -0.08 11.48
CA VAL A 26 15.15 -1.46 11.12
C VAL A 26 13.97 -1.99 11.94
N TYR A 27 13.05 -2.66 11.26
CA TYR A 27 11.85 -3.25 11.82
C TYR A 27 11.81 -4.74 11.56
N HIS A 28 11.32 -5.52 12.52
CA HIS A 28 10.97 -6.93 12.32
C HIS A 28 9.47 -7.09 12.48
N ILE A 29 8.81 -7.45 11.39
CA ILE A 29 7.35 -7.55 11.32
C ILE A 29 6.99 -9.03 11.36
N PRO A 30 6.29 -9.51 12.41
CA PRO A 30 5.80 -10.88 12.47
C PRO A 30 4.90 -11.18 11.27
N THR A 31 4.90 -12.43 10.80
CA THR A 31 4.09 -12.87 9.65
C THR A 31 2.60 -12.58 9.84
N ASP A 32 2.08 -12.77 11.05
CA ASP A 32 0.67 -12.53 11.39
C ASP A 32 0.26 -11.06 11.24
N ASP A 33 1.21 -10.14 11.46
CA ASP A 33 1.00 -8.70 11.41
C ASP A 33 1.36 -8.09 10.03
N LEU A 34 1.93 -8.88 9.14
CA LEU A 34 2.45 -8.42 7.84
C LEU A 34 1.36 -7.82 6.96
N VAL A 35 0.13 -8.36 7.04
CA VAL A 35 -1.03 -7.86 6.30
C VAL A 35 -1.38 -6.45 6.75
N THR A 36 -1.53 -6.24 8.05
CA THR A 36 -1.84 -4.93 8.63
C THR A 36 -0.72 -3.94 8.34
N PHE A 37 0.53 -4.35 8.50
CA PHE A 37 1.68 -3.50 8.20
C PHE A 37 1.69 -3.05 6.73
N ASN A 38 1.46 -3.97 5.79
CA ASN A 38 1.43 -3.66 4.36
C ASN A 38 0.27 -2.72 4.00
N ALA A 39 -0.90 -2.86 4.64
CA ALA A 39 -2.01 -1.92 4.43
C ALA A 39 -1.61 -0.49 4.80
N PHE A 40 -0.95 -0.28 5.95
CA PHE A 40 -0.49 1.06 6.34
C PHE A 40 0.74 1.54 5.54
N ARG A 41 1.59 0.63 5.06
CA ARG A 41 2.69 0.98 4.14
C ARG A 41 2.14 1.51 2.82
N HIS A 42 1.08 0.89 2.30
CA HIS A 42 0.41 1.28 1.05
C HIS A 42 -0.79 2.20 1.25
N ARG A 43 -0.89 2.86 2.41
CA ARG A 43 -1.97 3.80 2.76
C ARG A 43 -2.29 4.85 1.70
N PHE A 44 -1.31 5.26 0.89
CA PHE A 44 -1.54 6.19 -0.22
C PHE A 44 -2.49 5.61 -1.28
N VAL A 45 -2.27 4.36 -1.69
CA VAL A 45 -3.12 3.67 -2.67
C VAL A 45 -4.53 3.50 -2.11
N ILE A 46 -4.65 3.14 -0.83
CA ILE A 46 -5.93 3.00 -0.15
C ILE A 46 -6.66 4.35 -0.06
N ALA A 47 -5.95 5.42 0.30
CA ALA A 47 -6.50 6.78 0.35
C ALA A 47 -7.00 7.26 -1.02
N PHE A 48 -6.23 6.96 -2.07
CA PHE A 48 -6.60 7.29 -3.44
C PHE A 48 -7.84 6.50 -3.88
N ALA A 49 -7.89 5.20 -3.61
CA ALA A 49 -9.05 4.37 -3.90
C ALA A 49 -10.30 4.87 -3.16
N LEU A 50 -10.17 5.25 -1.88
CA LEU A 50 -11.27 5.85 -1.12
C LEU A 50 -11.75 7.17 -1.72
N GLY A 51 -10.83 8.05 -2.14
CA GLY A 51 -11.19 9.29 -2.85
C GLY A 51 -11.95 9.01 -4.16
N ALA A 52 -11.52 8.01 -4.93
CA ALA A 52 -12.18 7.61 -6.17
C ALA A 52 -13.57 6.98 -5.92
N ILE A 53 -13.73 6.21 -4.84
CA ILE A 53 -15.03 5.70 -4.40
C ILE A 53 -15.91 6.88 -3.97
N PHE A 54 -15.40 7.85 -3.21
CA PHE A 54 -16.19 9.00 -2.79
C PHE A 54 -16.68 9.83 -4.00
N TYR A 55 -15.83 9.96 -5.01
CA TYR A 55 -16.18 10.61 -6.28
C TYR A 55 -17.29 9.89 -7.06
N SER A 56 -17.51 8.60 -6.85
CA SER A 56 -18.63 7.88 -7.46
C SER A 56 -19.98 8.31 -6.94
N PHE A 57 -20.05 8.68 -5.67
CA PHE A 57 -21.27 9.15 -5.03
C PHE A 57 -21.47 10.65 -5.21
N PHE A 58 -20.38 11.42 -5.31
CA PHE A 58 -20.42 12.88 -5.39
C PHE A 58 -19.59 13.42 -6.57
N PRO A 59 -19.96 13.10 -7.83
CA PRO A 59 -19.17 13.47 -9.00
C PRO A 59 -19.13 14.99 -9.27
N SER A 60 -20.09 15.75 -8.76
CA SER A 60 -20.11 17.21 -8.82
C SER A 60 -19.06 17.87 -7.92
N ASP A 61 -18.62 17.16 -6.87
CA ASP A 61 -17.86 17.73 -5.77
C ASP A 61 -16.43 17.17 -5.72
N VAL A 62 -15.68 17.41 -6.81
CA VAL A 62 -14.28 16.95 -6.96
C VAL A 62 -13.41 17.37 -5.77
N LEU A 63 -13.56 18.63 -5.31
CA LEU A 63 -12.80 19.15 -4.17
C LEU A 63 -13.07 18.38 -2.88
N LEU A 64 -14.33 17.98 -2.65
CA LEU A 64 -14.71 17.17 -1.49
C LEU A 64 -14.04 15.79 -1.55
N CYS A 65 -14.01 15.17 -2.72
CA CYS A 65 -13.42 13.84 -2.92
C CYS A 65 -11.91 13.85 -2.70
N VAL A 66 -11.23 14.88 -3.23
CA VAL A 66 -9.80 15.11 -2.98
C VAL A 66 -9.54 15.36 -1.51
N PHE A 67 -10.37 16.17 -0.85
CA PHE A 67 -10.24 16.46 0.57
C PHE A 67 -10.41 15.20 1.43
N VAL A 68 -11.40 14.36 1.16
CA VAL A 68 -11.63 13.09 1.87
C VAL A 68 -10.44 12.14 1.70
N GLY A 69 -9.94 11.98 0.47
CA GLY A 69 -8.75 11.16 0.21
C GLY A 69 -7.50 11.69 0.93
N ALA A 70 -7.26 13.00 0.87
CA ALA A 70 -6.13 13.65 1.55
C ALA A 70 -6.23 13.53 3.07
N LEU A 71 -7.42 13.73 3.64
CA LEU A 71 -7.69 13.59 5.07
C LEU A 71 -7.43 12.15 5.53
N PHE A 72 -7.94 11.16 4.79
CA PHE A 72 -7.68 9.76 5.12
C PHE A 72 -6.19 9.43 5.05
N TYR A 73 -5.48 9.91 4.01
CA TYR A 73 -4.04 9.72 3.89
C TYR A 73 -3.28 10.32 5.08
N ALA A 74 -3.64 11.53 5.50
CA ALA A 74 -3.02 12.21 6.64
C ALA A 74 -3.23 11.41 7.93
N LEU A 75 -4.48 11.01 8.22
CA LEU A 75 -4.81 10.21 9.41
C LEU A 75 -4.10 8.84 9.41
N ALA A 76 -4.11 8.14 8.27
CA ALA A 76 -3.42 6.86 8.12
C ALA A 76 -1.90 7.02 8.25
N THR A 77 -1.33 8.15 7.82
CA THR A 77 0.10 8.43 7.99
C THR A 77 0.46 8.66 9.45
N VAL A 78 -0.38 9.41 10.18
CA VAL A 78 -0.20 9.59 11.63
C VAL A 78 -0.28 8.25 12.35
N ALA A 79 -1.29 7.44 12.05
CA ALA A 79 -1.44 6.10 12.64
C ALA A 79 -0.24 5.18 12.30
N TYR A 80 0.24 5.21 11.06
CA TYR A 80 1.40 4.42 10.63
C TYR A 80 2.66 4.78 11.42
N LEU A 81 2.98 6.07 11.53
CA LEU A 81 4.19 6.56 12.19
C LEU A 81 4.12 6.46 13.71
N LYS A 82 2.96 6.75 14.31
CA LYS A 82 2.81 6.83 15.78
C LYS A 82 2.37 5.52 16.44
N SER A 83 1.64 4.66 15.74
CA SER A 83 0.99 3.49 16.35
C SER A 83 1.46 2.16 15.78
N ILE A 84 1.73 2.09 14.47
CA ILE A 84 2.08 0.83 13.79
C ILE A 84 3.59 0.59 13.84
N LEU A 85 4.39 1.50 13.25
CA LEU A 85 5.85 1.35 13.17
C LEU A 85 6.55 1.12 14.52
N PRO A 86 6.21 1.85 15.60
CA PRO A 86 6.91 1.68 16.88
C PRO A 86 6.83 0.27 17.48
N LYS A 87 5.80 -0.51 17.13
CA LYS A 87 5.62 -1.88 17.64
C LYS A 87 6.67 -2.85 17.13
N TYR A 88 7.29 -2.55 16.00
CA TYR A 88 8.16 -3.47 15.26
C TYR A 88 9.63 -3.04 15.28
N VAL A 89 10.00 -1.99 16.03
CA VAL A 89 11.36 -1.44 16.02
C VAL A 89 12.35 -2.44 16.61
N VAL A 90 13.41 -2.71 15.84
CA VAL A 90 14.55 -3.52 16.30
C VAL A 90 15.75 -2.62 16.57
N GLN A 91 16.09 -1.74 15.63
CA GLN A 91 17.30 -0.91 15.73
C GLN A 91 17.08 0.45 15.09
N LYS A 92 17.50 1.53 15.76
CA LYS A 92 17.43 2.91 15.28
C LYS A 92 18.83 3.43 14.94
N GLY A 93 18.91 4.40 14.03
CA GLY A 93 20.17 5.07 13.66
C GLY A 93 21.06 4.24 12.72
N VAL A 94 20.50 3.25 12.03
CA VAL A 94 21.24 2.34 11.14
C VAL A 94 21.43 3.01 9.78
N GLN A 95 22.67 3.13 9.33
CA GLN A 95 22.96 3.55 7.97
C GLN A 95 22.78 2.36 7.03
N GLU A 96 22.34 2.64 5.80
CA GLU A 96 22.01 1.58 4.85
C GLU A 96 23.20 0.67 4.51
N GLY A 97 24.43 1.21 4.58
CA GLY A 97 25.67 0.45 4.40
C GLY A 97 26.03 -0.51 5.55
N ASP A 98 25.43 -0.33 6.72
CA ASP A 98 25.66 -1.17 7.90
C ASP A 98 24.66 -2.35 7.99
N LEU A 99 23.77 -2.48 7.01
CA LEU A 99 22.78 -3.55 6.98
C LEU A 99 23.45 -4.88 6.60
N ASN A 100 23.48 -5.83 7.54
CA ASN A 100 23.94 -7.20 7.31
C ASN A 100 22.93 -8.00 6.48
N ARG A 101 22.93 -7.74 5.16
CA ARG A 101 22.03 -8.39 4.18
C ARG A 101 22.63 -9.74 3.74
N ALA A 102 21.90 -10.83 3.95
CA ALA A 102 22.27 -12.15 3.41
C ALA A 102 21.79 -12.32 1.96
N LYS A 103 20.59 -11.80 1.63
CA LYS A 103 20.01 -11.75 0.29
C LYS A 103 19.09 -10.54 0.17
N GLN A 104 19.07 -9.94 -1.02
CA GLN A 104 18.02 -9.01 -1.41
C GLN A 104 16.78 -9.85 -1.75
N ASN A 105 15.70 -9.69 -1.00
CA ASN A 105 14.59 -10.64 -1.04
C ASN A 105 13.75 -10.42 -2.33
N GLU A 106 13.58 -11.47 -3.14
CA GLU A 106 12.85 -11.49 -4.43
C GLU A 106 11.34 -11.19 -4.32
N GLN A 107 10.85 -10.90 -3.11
CA GLN A 107 9.45 -10.52 -2.84
C GLN A 107 9.00 -9.29 -3.67
N GLN A 108 9.95 -8.49 -4.15
CA GLN A 108 9.74 -7.35 -5.05
C GLN A 108 9.10 -7.74 -6.41
N GLY A 109 9.37 -8.94 -6.94
CA GLY A 109 8.80 -9.41 -8.22
C GLY A 109 7.32 -9.78 -8.14
N SER A 110 6.87 -10.28 -6.98
CA SER A 110 5.45 -10.54 -6.73
C SER A 110 4.68 -9.23 -6.48
N LEU A 111 5.29 -8.29 -5.75
CA LEU A 111 4.69 -7.00 -5.41
C LEU A 111 4.50 -6.09 -6.63
N ALA A 112 5.44 -6.06 -7.59
CA ALA A 112 5.30 -5.24 -8.79
C ALA A 112 4.10 -5.67 -9.66
N LYS A 113 3.89 -6.99 -9.82
CA LYS A 113 2.71 -7.54 -10.52
C LYS A 113 1.42 -7.21 -9.77
N THR A 114 1.43 -7.32 -8.44
CA THR A 114 0.27 -6.96 -7.62
C THR A 114 -0.06 -5.46 -7.68
N LEU A 115 0.95 -4.59 -7.63
CA LEU A 115 0.79 -3.15 -7.77
C LEU A 115 0.24 -2.77 -9.14
N LEU A 116 0.66 -3.46 -10.21
CA LEU A 116 0.09 -3.29 -11.54
C LEU A 116 -1.39 -3.71 -11.60
N VAL A 117 -1.77 -4.81 -10.96
CA VAL A 117 -3.18 -5.26 -10.90
C VAL A 117 -4.03 -4.31 -10.04
N SER A 118 -3.49 -3.83 -8.92
CA SER A 118 -4.15 -2.83 -8.08
C SER A 118 -4.31 -1.49 -8.81
N LEU A 119 -3.26 -1.03 -9.49
CA LEU A 119 -3.28 0.17 -10.33
C LEU A 119 -4.27 0.02 -11.50
N ALA A 120 -4.34 -1.15 -12.13
CA ALA A 120 -5.33 -1.44 -13.16
C ALA A 120 -6.77 -1.36 -12.62
N GLY A 121 -7.03 -1.91 -11.42
CA GLY A 121 -8.32 -1.77 -10.74
C GLY A 121 -8.70 -0.31 -10.47
N VAL A 122 -7.75 0.49 -9.99
CA VAL A 122 -7.92 1.93 -9.77
C VAL A 122 -8.15 2.69 -11.09
N LEU A 123 -7.46 2.33 -12.16
CA LEU A 123 -7.65 2.92 -13.50
C LEU A 123 -9.00 2.54 -14.10
N ILE A 124 -9.51 1.34 -13.83
CA ILE A 124 -10.86 0.92 -14.23
C ILE A 124 -11.92 1.77 -13.49
N ILE A 125 -11.73 1.99 -12.19
CA ILE A 125 -12.60 2.88 -11.39
C ILE A 125 -12.57 4.30 -11.99
N ALA A 126 -11.37 4.88 -12.18
CA ALA A 126 -11.20 6.22 -12.73
C ALA A 126 -11.76 6.35 -14.16
N GLY A 127 -11.54 5.34 -15.00
CA GLY A 127 -12.03 5.29 -16.39
C GLY A 127 -13.54 5.20 -16.49
N SER A 128 -14.22 4.56 -15.53
CA SER A 128 -15.69 4.45 -15.51
C SER A 128 -16.39 5.81 -15.47
N PHE A 129 -15.71 6.85 -14.98
CA PHE A 129 -16.25 8.21 -14.90
C PHE A 129 -16.28 8.95 -16.24
N PHE A 130 -15.50 8.48 -17.22
CA PHE A 130 -15.47 9.02 -18.58
C PHE A 130 -16.37 8.24 -19.54
N VAL A 131 -16.89 7.09 -19.12
CA VAL A 131 -17.88 6.32 -19.89
C VAL A 131 -19.24 7.01 -19.72
N SER A 132 -19.80 7.49 -20.82
CA SER A 132 -21.17 7.99 -20.92
C SER A 132 -22.14 6.80 -20.84
N GLY A 133 -22.39 6.31 -19.63
CA GLY A 133 -23.33 5.23 -19.36
C GLY A 133 -24.14 5.51 -18.10
N GLU A 134 -25.32 4.91 -18.01
CA GLU A 134 -26.21 4.99 -16.83
C GLU A 134 -25.45 4.71 -15.52
N MET A 135 -25.89 5.35 -14.43
CA MET A 135 -25.31 5.23 -13.08
C MET A 135 -25.06 3.78 -12.65
N VAL A 136 -25.93 2.85 -13.07
CA VAL A 136 -25.81 1.40 -12.79
C VAL A 136 -24.56 0.80 -13.43
N ASN A 137 -24.26 1.13 -14.69
CA ASN A 137 -23.07 0.63 -15.38
C ASN A 137 -21.78 1.19 -14.76
N ARG A 138 -21.80 2.45 -14.31
CA ARG A 138 -20.68 3.03 -13.55
C ARG A 138 -20.45 2.29 -12.23
N MET A 139 -21.52 2.04 -11.46
CA MET A 139 -21.42 1.29 -10.20
C MET A 139 -20.88 -0.13 -10.40
N ILE A 140 -21.29 -0.83 -11.46
CA ILE A 140 -20.80 -2.19 -11.78
C ILE A 140 -19.30 -2.15 -12.11
N ILE A 141 -18.84 -1.18 -12.91
CA ILE A 141 -17.42 -1.05 -13.27
C ILE A 141 -16.58 -0.67 -12.05
N ILE A 142 -17.11 0.17 -11.15
CA ILE A 142 -16.44 0.51 -9.89
C ILE A 142 -16.36 -0.71 -8.98
N ALA A 143 -17.44 -1.46 -8.81
CA ALA A 143 -17.44 -2.70 -8.03
C ALA A 143 -16.43 -3.71 -8.59
N PHE A 144 -16.37 -3.84 -9.92
CA PHE A 144 -15.37 -4.68 -10.60
C PHE A 144 -13.94 -4.17 -10.36
N GLY A 145 -13.69 -2.88 -10.47
CA GLY A 145 -12.40 -2.28 -10.18
C GLY A 145 -11.98 -2.44 -8.71
N VAL A 146 -12.91 -2.38 -7.77
CA VAL A 146 -12.68 -2.67 -6.35
C VAL A 146 -12.32 -4.15 -6.16
N ILE A 147 -13.05 -5.07 -6.78
CA ILE A 147 -12.74 -6.52 -6.75
C ILE A 147 -11.35 -6.78 -7.32
N VAL A 148 -11.01 -6.20 -8.48
CA VAL A 148 -9.68 -6.34 -9.10
C VAL A 148 -8.58 -5.76 -8.20
N THR A 149 -8.85 -4.63 -7.54
CA THR A 149 -7.92 -4.03 -6.58
C THR A 149 -7.71 -4.94 -5.37
N ILE A 150 -8.78 -5.52 -4.82
CA ILE A 150 -8.73 -6.46 -3.69
C ILE A 150 -8.07 -7.79 -4.08
N SER A 151 -8.39 -8.36 -5.24
CA SER A 151 -7.78 -9.59 -5.78
C SER A 151 -6.30 -9.40 -6.09
N GLY A 152 -5.92 -8.25 -6.62
CA GLY A 152 -4.52 -7.85 -6.70
C GLY A 152 -3.89 -7.91 -5.32
N THR A 153 -4.43 -7.17 -4.36
CA THR A 153 -3.88 -7.06 -3.01
C THR A 153 -3.84 -8.40 -2.26
N SER A 154 -4.79 -9.30 -2.49
CA SER A 154 -4.84 -10.63 -1.87
C SER A 154 -3.89 -11.66 -2.52
N SER A 155 -3.40 -11.42 -3.75
CA SER A 155 -2.30 -12.21 -4.32
C SER A 155 -0.96 -12.06 -3.57
N ILE A 156 -0.81 -11.01 -2.76
CA ILE A 156 0.31 -10.86 -1.80
C ILE A 156 0.17 -11.86 -0.64
N ILE A 157 -1.06 -12.24 -0.29
CA ILE A 157 -1.39 -13.07 0.89
C ILE A 157 -1.14 -14.56 0.59
N GLY A 158 -1.35 -15.01 -0.65
CA GLY A 158 -1.29 -16.43 -1.02
C GLY A 158 0.11 -17.05 -1.13
N LYS A 159 1.20 -16.26 -1.11
CA LYS A 159 2.58 -16.76 -1.20
C LYS A 159 3.31 -16.87 0.15
N SER A 160 2.60 -16.66 1.27
CA SER A 160 3.15 -16.81 2.62
C SER A 160 2.90 -18.21 3.21
N LYS A 161 3.06 -19.26 2.40
CA LYS A 161 3.16 -20.65 2.87
C LYS A 161 4.39 -21.30 2.28
#